data_AF-A0A2X1RLF3-F1
#
_entry.id   AF-A0A2X1RLF3-F1
#
_cell.length_a   1.000
_cell.length_b   1.000
_cell.length_c   1.000
_cell.angle_alpha   90.00
_cell.angle_beta   90.00
_cell.angle_gamma   90.00
#
_symmetry.space_group_name_H-M   'P 1'
#
loop_
_entity.id
_entity.type
_entity.pdbx_description
1 polymer ?
#
loop_
_entity_poly.entity_id
_entity_poly.type
_entity_poly.pdbx_seq_one_letter_code
_entity_poly.pdbx_strand_id
1 'polypeptide(L)'
;MGVFKTHENSPRVLIANSNLVPHWATWEHFNELDAKGLAMYGQMTAGSWIYIGSQGIVQGTYETFVEAGRQHYQGSLKGRWVLTPVWAAWAARSRWPRRWPAPAR
;
A
#
# COMPACT_ATOMS: atom_id res chain seq x y z
N MET A 1 4.78 -16.14 -20.26
CA MET A 1 5.58 -16.55 -19.08
C MET A 1 6.78 -17.36 -19.55
N GLY A 2 7.97 -17.19 -18.97
CA GLY A 2 9.17 -17.92 -19.41
C GLY A 2 10.30 -17.89 -18.39
N VAL A 3 11.23 -18.84 -18.50
CA VAL A 3 12.45 -18.94 -17.68
C VAL A 3 13.66 -18.78 -18.58
N PHE A 4 14.57 -17.87 -18.22
CA PHE A 4 15.74 -17.54 -19.03
C PHE A 4 17.01 -17.62 -18.18
N LYS A 5 18.11 -18.09 -18.79
CA LYS A 5 19.42 -18.14 -18.13
C LYS A 5 19.97 -16.73 -17.99
N THR A 6 20.34 -16.36 -16.76
CA THR A 6 20.99 -15.09 -16.42
C THR A 6 22.31 -15.37 -15.66
N HIS A 7 22.78 -14.45 -14.82
CA HIS A 7 23.97 -14.61 -13.98
C HIS A 7 23.59 -14.70 -12.51
N GLU A 8 24.51 -15.10 -11.62
CA GLU A 8 24.23 -15.37 -10.20
C GLU A 8 23.60 -14.18 -9.45
N ASN A 9 24.13 -12.98 -9.67
CA ASN A 9 23.67 -11.75 -9.00
C ASN A 9 22.43 -11.10 -9.63
N SER A 10 21.80 -11.70 -10.66
CA SER A 10 20.57 -11.13 -11.23
C SER A 10 19.38 -11.33 -10.28
N PRO A 11 18.33 -10.49 -10.36
CA PRO A 11 17.05 -10.80 -9.74
C PRO A 11 16.56 -12.21 -10.15
N ARG A 12 16.10 -13.00 -9.19
CA ARG A 12 15.62 -14.38 -9.43
C ARG A 12 14.24 -14.40 -10.08
N VAL A 13 13.42 -13.38 -9.80
CA VAL A 13 12.07 -13.23 -10.32
C VAL A 13 11.91 -11.80 -10.81
N LEU A 14 11.43 -11.64 -12.04
CA LEU A 14 11.00 -10.37 -12.61
C LEU A 14 9.48 -10.42 -12.78
N ILE A 15 8.77 -9.42 -12.23
CA ILE A 15 7.31 -9.39 -12.19
C ILE A 15 6.83 -8.11 -12.88
N ALA A 16 5.89 -8.25 -13.81
CA ALA A 16 5.22 -7.16 -14.48
C ALA A 16 3.71 -7.45 -14.49
N ASN A 17 2.97 -6.79 -13.61
CA ASN A 17 1.53 -7.01 -13.41
C ASN A 17 0.73 -5.78 -13.84
N SER A 18 -0.45 -6.02 -14.41
CA SER A 18 -1.46 -4.97 -14.70
C SER A 18 -1.01 -3.83 -15.64
N ASN A 19 0.10 -4.00 -16.37
CA ASN A 19 0.57 -3.01 -17.33
C ASN A 19 -0.25 -3.10 -18.62
N LEU A 20 -0.86 -1.99 -19.02
CA LEU A 20 -1.60 -1.84 -20.28
C LEU A 20 -1.06 -0.62 -21.03
N VAL A 21 -1.13 -0.65 -22.35
CA VAL A 21 -0.75 0.51 -23.17
C VAL A 21 -1.73 1.65 -22.87
N PRO A 22 -1.30 2.93 -22.73
CA PRO A 22 -2.10 3.98 -22.10
C PRO A 22 -3.49 4.20 -22.70
N HIS A 23 -3.66 4.05 -24.02
CA HIS A 23 -4.96 4.18 -24.68
C HIS A 23 -6.00 3.17 -24.16
N TRP A 24 -5.55 2.00 -23.69
CA TRP A 24 -6.38 0.91 -23.18
C TRP A 24 -6.28 0.75 -21.65
N ALA A 25 -5.62 1.67 -20.95
CA ALA A 25 -5.43 1.60 -19.51
C ALA A 25 -6.69 2.07 -18.76
N THR A 26 -7.83 1.44 -19.05
CA THR A 26 -9.12 1.69 -18.41
C THR A 26 -9.62 0.44 -17.68
N TRP A 27 -10.52 0.64 -16.72
CA TRP A 27 -11.10 -0.46 -15.96
C TRP A 27 -11.99 -1.36 -16.82
N GLU A 28 -12.68 -0.80 -17.80
CA GLU A 28 -13.54 -1.55 -18.72
C GLU A 28 -12.72 -2.57 -19.51
N HIS A 29 -11.60 -2.12 -20.09
CA HIS A 29 -10.73 -3.02 -20.85
C HIS A 29 -9.98 -4.00 -19.93
N PHE A 30 -9.56 -3.55 -18.74
CA PHE A 30 -8.98 -4.44 -17.74
C PHE A 30 -9.94 -5.58 -17.36
N ASN A 31 -11.21 -5.27 -17.09
CA ASN A 31 -12.24 -6.24 -16.73
C ASN A 31 -12.59 -7.18 -17.90
N GLU A 32 -12.55 -6.67 -19.13
CA GLU A 32 -12.69 -7.50 -20.34
C GLU A 32 -11.58 -8.55 -20.43
N LEU A 33 -10.34 -8.15 -20.15
CA LEU A 33 -9.19 -9.07 -20.11
C LEU A 33 -9.25 -10.04 -18.92
N ASP A 34 -9.71 -9.58 -17.76
CA ASP A 34 -9.89 -10.40 -16.56
C ASP A 34 -10.95 -11.49 -16.78
N ALA A 35 -12.08 -11.14 -17.41
CA ALA A 35 -13.12 -12.10 -17.79
C ALA A 35 -12.60 -13.17 -18.79
N LYS A 36 -11.56 -12.85 -19.55
CA LYS A 36 -10.85 -13.78 -20.46
C LYS A 36 -9.71 -14.54 -19.77
N GLY A 37 -9.45 -14.29 -18.48
CA GLY A 37 -8.33 -14.85 -17.73
C GLY A 37 -6.95 -14.32 -18.14
N LEU A 38 -6.90 -13.15 -18.80
CA LEU A 38 -5.68 -12.53 -19.33
C LEU A 38 -5.15 -11.39 -18.45
N ALA A 39 -5.91 -10.97 -17.43
CA ALA A 39 -5.50 -9.93 -16.51
C ALA A 39 -5.48 -10.44 -15.06
N MET A 40 -4.67 -9.77 -14.25
CA MET A 40 -4.63 -9.92 -12.80
C MET A 40 -4.32 -8.55 -12.22
N TYR A 41 -5.03 -8.14 -11.18
CA TYR A 41 -4.78 -6.86 -10.51
C TYR A 41 -3.70 -7.05 -9.44
N GLY A 42 -2.48 -6.59 -9.73
CA GLY A 42 -1.33 -6.80 -8.84
C GLY A 42 -1.30 -5.88 -7.62
N GLN A 43 -2.06 -4.77 -7.64
CA GLN A 43 -1.91 -3.68 -6.65
C GLN A 43 -0.42 -3.31 -6.49
N MET A 44 0.04 -2.93 -5.30
CA MET A 44 1.46 -2.63 -5.05
C MET A 44 2.19 -3.86 -4.48
N THR A 45 1.72 -4.40 -3.34
CA THR A 45 2.42 -5.44 -2.58
C THR A 45 1.79 -6.83 -2.69
N ALA A 46 0.56 -6.92 -3.21
CA ALA A 46 -0.15 -8.18 -3.40
C ALA A 46 0.51 -9.01 -4.51
N GLY A 47 0.67 -8.43 -5.70
CA GLY A 47 1.26 -9.08 -6.87
C GLY A 47 2.78 -9.22 -6.83
N SER A 48 3.45 -8.58 -5.86
CA SER A 48 4.91 -8.65 -5.65
C SER A 48 5.30 -9.45 -4.41
N TRP A 49 4.33 -10.10 -3.75
CA TRP A 49 4.52 -11.05 -2.66
C TRP A 49 5.24 -10.48 -1.42
N ILE A 50 4.94 -9.24 -1.08
CA ILE A 50 5.52 -8.58 0.10
C ILE A 50 4.46 -7.90 0.98
N TYR A 51 3.20 -8.29 0.84
CA TYR A 51 2.13 -7.80 1.71
C TYR A 51 2.26 -8.38 3.13
N ILE A 52 2.36 -7.49 4.12
CA ILE A 52 2.52 -7.84 5.55
C ILE A 52 1.31 -7.45 6.39
N GLY A 53 0.11 -7.41 5.79
CA GLY A 53 -1.11 -6.98 6.48
C GLY A 53 -1.15 -5.47 6.70
N SER A 54 -1.95 -5.03 7.69
CA SER A 54 -2.10 -3.61 8.03
C SER A 54 -0.79 -2.97 8.53
N GLN A 55 0.15 -3.78 9.05
CA GLN A 55 1.43 -3.28 9.53
C GLN A 55 2.21 -2.54 8.43
N GLY A 56 2.06 -2.94 7.16
CA GLY A 56 2.77 -2.33 6.04
C GLY A 56 2.44 -0.86 5.79
N ILE A 57 1.35 -0.32 6.36
CA ILE A 57 0.90 1.06 6.13
C ILE A 57 0.69 1.86 7.42
N VAL A 58 0.67 1.21 8.59
CA VAL A 58 0.43 1.88 9.88
C VAL A 58 1.45 2.98 10.17
N GLN A 59 2.75 2.77 9.88
CA GLN A 59 3.77 3.80 10.11
C GLN A 59 3.53 5.02 9.22
N GLY A 60 3.35 4.83 7.90
CA GLY A 60 3.11 5.97 6.99
C GLY A 60 1.82 6.73 7.34
N THR A 61 0.78 6.01 7.78
CA THR A 61 -0.47 6.64 8.25
C THR A 61 -0.23 7.46 9.52
N TYR A 62 0.55 6.94 10.48
CA TYR A 62 0.94 7.67 11.68
C TYR A 62 1.74 8.93 11.34
N GLU A 63 2.76 8.82 10.49
CA GLU A 63 3.60 9.95 10.11
C GLU A 63 2.80 11.04 9.41
N THR A 64 1.85 10.65 8.57
CA THR A 64 0.93 11.60 7.93
C THR A 64 0.13 12.39 8.97
N PHE A 65 -0.42 11.72 9.99
CA PHE A 65 -1.16 12.42 11.04
C PHE A 65 -0.26 13.26 11.94
N VAL A 66 0.92 12.76 12.31
CA VAL A 66 1.89 13.54 13.08
C VAL A 66 2.28 14.81 12.32
N GLU A 67 2.54 14.69 11.02
CA GLU A 67 2.94 15.82 10.19
C GLU A 67 1.79 16.82 10.00
N ALA A 68 0.56 16.37 9.76
CA ALA A 68 -0.62 17.23 9.81
C ALA A 68 -0.78 17.92 11.18
N GLY A 69 -0.45 17.21 12.27
CA GLY A 69 -0.39 17.76 13.63
C GLY A 69 0.65 18.87 13.77
N ARG A 70 1.84 18.72 13.19
CA ARG A 70 2.88 19.75 13.18
C ARG A 70 2.43 20.98 12.40
N GLN A 71 1.88 20.79 11.20
CA GLN A 71 1.50 21.88 10.31
C GLN A 71 0.27 22.66 10.80
N HIS A 72 -0.72 21.99 11.39
CA HIS A 72 -2.01 22.62 11.71
C HIS A 72 -2.31 22.76 13.20
N TYR A 73 -1.60 22.04 14.08
CA TYR A 73 -1.96 21.93 15.49
C TYR A 73 -0.75 21.98 16.44
N GLN A 74 0.31 22.72 16.06
CA GLN A 74 1.50 22.95 16.90
C GLN A 74 2.17 21.63 17.35
N GLY A 75 2.09 20.59 16.53
CA GLY A 75 2.68 19.29 16.80
C GLY A 75 1.85 18.37 17.70
N SER A 76 0.64 18.76 18.13
CA SER A 76 -0.18 17.95 19.03
C SER A 76 -1.61 17.75 18.54
N LEU A 77 -1.99 16.47 18.37
CA LEU A 77 -3.37 16.05 18.12
C LEU A 77 -4.14 15.68 19.40
N LYS A 78 -3.59 15.96 20.59
CA LYS A 78 -4.25 15.63 21.86
C LYS A 78 -5.59 16.37 21.97
N GLY A 79 -6.66 15.64 22.31
CA GLY A 79 -8.00 16.20 22.44
C GLY A 79 -8.72 16.44 21.11
N ARG A 80 -8.15 16.01 19.99
CA ARG A 80 -8.75 16.10 18.65
C ARG A 80 -9.17 14.73 18.16
N TRP A 81 -10.13 14.72 17.23
CA TRP A 81 -10.65 13.51 16.61
C TRP A 81 -10.43 13.56 15.10
N VAL A 82 -10.08 12.42 14.52
CA VAL A 82 -9.99 12.23 13.07
C VAL A 82 -11.14 11.33 12.65
N LEU A 83 -12.02 11.85 11.79
CA LEU A 83 -13.11 11.10 11.20
C LEU A 83 -12.70 10.64 9.80
N THR A 84 -12.80 9.34 9.51
CA THR A 84 -12.53 8.76 8.20
C THR A 84 -13.57 7.70 7.86
N PRO A 85 -14.05 7.60 6.61
CA PRO A 85 -15.16 6.72 6.23
C PRO A 85 -14.78 5.25 6.02
N VAL A 86 -13.51 4.85 6.16
CA VAL A 86 -13.02 3.52 5.71
C VAL A 86 -12.41 2.68 6.83
N TRP A 87 -12.86 1.42 6.91
CA TRP A 87 -12.30 0.32 7.74
C TRP A 87 -11.82 -0.86 6.86
N ALA A 88 -10.98 -0.58 5.87
CA ALA A 88 -10.34 -1.62 5.04
C ALA A 88 -9.14 -2.28 5.75
N ALA A 89 -8.68 -3.44 5.25
CA ALA A 89 -7.53 -4.15 5.80
C ALA A 89 -6.23 -3.32 5.84
N TRP A 90 -6.07 -2.33 4.95
CA TRP A 90 -4.99 -1.34 5.02
C TRP A 90 -5.31 -0.13 5.91
N ALA A 91 -6.59 0.14 6.19
CA ALA A 91 -7.00 1.24 7.08
C ALA A 91 -7.09 0.80 8.56
N ALA A 92 -7.02 -0.50 8.84
CA ALA A 92 -7.26 -1.07 10.17
C ALA A 92 -6.08 -0.89 11.13
N ARG A 93 -6.00 0.31 11.74
CA ARG A 93 -5.65 0.49 13.17
C ARG A 93 -6.02 1.88 13.71
N SER A 94 -7.26 2.31 13.52
CA SER A 94 -7.81 3.50 14.19
C SER A 94 -8.02 3.32 15.70
N ARG A 95 -7.87 2.10 16.24
CA ARG A 95 -7.85 1.82 17.68
C ARG A 95 -6.41 1.69 18.18
N TRP A 96 -5.83 2.83 18.57
CA TRP A 96 -4.44 2.98 18.98
C TRP A 96 -4.11 2.19 20.27
N PRO A 97 -2.95 1.50 20.35
CA PRO A 97 -2.49 0.90 21.60
C PRO A 97 -2.09 2.00 22.60
N ARG A 98 -2.59 1.89 23.82
CA ARG A 98 -2.58 2.93 24.87
C ARG A 98 -1.20 3.33 25.40
N ARG A 99 -0.12 2.70 24.93
CA ARG A 99 1.28 3.00 25.29
C ARG A 99 2.22 2.44 24.22
N TRP A 100 2.98 3.32 23.58
CA TRP A 100 4.23 2.98 22.91
C TRP A 100 5.30 3.96 23.38
N PRO A 101 6.58 3.54 23.55
CA PRO A 101 7.63 4.41 24.07
C PRO A 101 7.81 5.67 23.20
N ALA A 102 7.95 6.81 23.87
CA ALA A 102 8.34 8.05 23.23
C ALA A 102 9.66 7.88 22.47
N PRO A 103 9.87 8.60 21.34
CA PRO A 103 11.15 8.53 20.63
C PRO A 103 12.27 8.91 21.58
N ALA A 104 13.33 8.10 21.60
CA ALA A 104 14.58 8.47 22.24
C ALA A 104 15.09 9.75 21.57
N ARG A 105 15.58 10.65 22.42
CA ARG A 105 16.11 11.97 22.05
C ARG A 105 17.21 11.88 21.00
#